data_AF-A0A4R4ZD94-F1
#
_entry.id   AF-A0A4R4ZD94-F1
#
_cell.length_a   1.000
_cell.length_b   1.000
_cell.length_c   1.000
_cell.angle_alpha   90.00
_cell.angle_beta   90.00
_cell.angle_gamma   90.00
#
_symmetry.space_group_name_H-M   'P 1'
#
loop_
_entity.id
_entity.type
_entity.pdbx_description
1 polymer ?
#
loop_
_entity_poly.entity_id
_entity_poly.type
_entity_poly.pdbx_seq_one_letter_code
_entity_poly.pdbx_strand_id
1 'polypeptide(L)'
;MKIWLRAGFGALAMGFALGCSITVSEAGWGGRIVPALACAVVVILLIRPVRRRQELGLQRAGRGLLSGLLVTGGSAVVVLGAGTVAGWITWGHFELHRVLLFLLTNTVIALLLEALPEELSLRGHTWSALRSRYGGLLSAVGTTALFLLVPGIASAVQLVLGTIFEQNTQELSLVPPGEDPVAYLFLLTIFGFTLIAARAATGSLWASVATHLTFLTVNRLTVDRPSRYWLVRDAGWSATVINQDVLLLVPAYLVLAAVVYYVQSLMSRPALSLASSLPQRDK
;
A
#
# COMPACT_ATOMS: atom_id res chain seq x y z
N MET A 1 17.41 17.19 12.09
CA MET A 1 16.03 17.73 12.17
C MET A 1 15.39 18.00 10.81
N LYS A 2 15.99 18.82 9.92
CA LYS A 2 15.39 19.20 8.62
C LYS A 2 14.94 18.03 7.71
N ILE A 3 15.63 16.88 7.72
CA ILE A 3 15.27 15.75 6.85
C ILE A 3 14.01 15.00 7.30
N TRP A 4 13.83 14.84 8.62
CA TRP A 4 12.66 14.19 9.20
C TRP A 4 11.41 15.05 9.04
N LEU A 5 11.54 16.38 9.10
CA LEU A 5 10.44 17.29 8.75
C LEU A 5 10.01 17.13 7.29
N ARG A 6 10.97 17.10 6.36
CA ARG A 6 10.68 16.85 4.94
C ARG A 6 10.03 15.49 4.71
N ALA A 7 10.51 14.45 5.39
CA ALA A 7 9.91 13.12 5.32
C ALA A 7 8.49 13.10 5.91
N GLY A 8 8.30 13.71 7.08
CA GLY A 8 7.00 13.80 7.75
C GLY A 8 5.93 14.50 6.92
N PHE A 9 6.31 15.46 6.07
CA PHE A 9 5.38 16.11 5.14
C PHE A 9 4.60 15.12 4.26
N GLY A 10 5.21 13.99 3.85
CA GLY A 10 4.50 12.98 3.05
C GLY A 10 3.36 12.33 3.84
N ALA A 11 3.61 11.92 5.08
CA ALA A 11 2.58 11.33 5.93
C ALA A 11 1.48 12.35 6.30
N LEU A 12 1.86 13.60 6.56
CA LEU A 12 0.90 14.69 6.80
C LEU A 12 0.02 14.95 5.59
N ALA A 13 0.59 15.04 4.39
CA ALA A 13 -0.15 15.26 3.15
C ALA A 13 -1.15 14.11 2.88
N MET A 14 -0.73 12.86 3.11
CA MET A 14 -1.60 11.70 2.95
C MET A 14 -2.73 11.68 3.99
N GLY A 15 -2.38 11.81 5.27
CA GLY A 15 -3.38 11.79 6.35
C GLY A 15 -4.40 12.91 6.20
N PHE A 16 -3.95 14.11 5.81
CA PHE A 16 -4.84 15.23 5.46
C PHE A 16 -5.78 14.90 4.30
N ALA A 17 -5.23 14.42 3.18
CA ALA A 17 -6.04 14.08 2.00
C ALA A 17 -7.05 12.97 2.29
N LEU A 18 -6.65 11.95 3.06
CA LEU A 18 -7.53 10.85 3.46
C LEU A 18 -8.63 11.34 4.40
N GLY A 19 -8.29 12.14 5.41
CA GLY A 19 -9.27 12.71 6.35
C GLY A 19 -10.31 13.58 5.63
N CYS A 20 -9.89 14.49 4.75
CA CYS A 20 -10.80 15.27 3.92
C CYS A 20 -11.69 14.39 3.04
N SER A 21 -11.11 13.36 2.41
CA SER A 21 -11.85 12.43 1.54
C SER A 21 -12.94 11.69 2.32
N ILE A 22 -12.66 11.24 3.54
CA ILE A 22 -13.67 10.55 4.36
C ILE A 22 -14.80 11.50 4.72
N THR A 23 -14.51 12.74 5.13
CA THR A 23 -15.55 13.76 5.41
C THR A 23 -16.41 14.07 4.17
N VAL A 24 -15.80 14.20 2.98
CA VAL A 24 -16.55 14.38 1.72
C VAL A 24 -17.47 13.19 1.43
N SER A 25 -17.02 11.97 1.74
CA SER A 25 -17.82 10.76 1.60
C SER A 25 -19.01 10.76 2.56
N GLU A 26 -18.83 11.16 3.82
CA GLU A 26 -19.88 11.23 4.85
C GLU A 26 -20.94 12.29 4.51
N ALA A 27 -20.54 13.38 3.84
CA ALA A 27 -21.47 14.38 3.30
C ALA A 27 -22.33 13.88 2.12
N GLY A 28 -22.10 12.66 1.62
CA GLY A 28 -22.90 12.03 0.56
C GLY A 28 -22.60 12.55 -0.86
N TRP A 29 -21.49 13.25 -1.06
CA TRP A 29 -21.20 13.90 -2.34
C TRP A 29 -20.66 12.92 -3.39
N GLY A 30 -21.36 12.80 -4.53
CA GLY A 30 -20.82 12.26 -5.78
C GLY A 30 -20.44 10.77 -5.79
N GLY A 31 -20.95 10.00 -4.81
CA GLY A 31 -20.58 8.59 -4.66
C GLY A 31 -19.08 8.38 -4.44
N ARG A 32 -18.60 7.15 -4.55
CA ARG A 32 -17.22 6.77 -4.16
C ARG A 32 -16.11 7.43 -4.99
N ILE A 33 -16.43 7.97 -6.16
CA ILE A 33 -15.46 8.53 -7.10
C ILE A 33 -14.99 9.91 -6.62
N VAL A 34 -15.89 10.75 -6.10
CA VAL A 34 -15.54 12.12 -5.69
C VAL A 34 -14.55 12.14 -4.52
N PRO A 35 -14.77 11.40 -3.40
CA PRO A 35 -13.78 11.23 -2.35
C PRO A 35 -12.43 10.72 -2.88
N ALA A 36 -12.45 9.68 -3.71
CA ALA A 36 -11.23 9.09 -4.28
C ALA A 36 -10.44 10.09 -5.13
N LEU A 37 -11.12 10.86 -5.99
CA LEU A 37 -10.52 11.93 -6.77
C LEU A 37 -9.97 13.05 -5.88
N ALA A 38 -10.73 13.46 -4.85
CA ALA A 38 -10.29 14.49 -3.92
C ALA A 38 -8.99 14.08 -3.21
N CYS A 39 -8.92 12.84 -2.71
CA CYS A 39 -7.72 12.31 -2.08
C CYS A 39 -6.51 12.34 -3.03
N ALA A 40 -6.65 11.76 -4.24
CA ALA A 40 -5.59 11.76 -5.24
C ALA A 40 -5.11 13.17 -5.59
N VAL A 41 -6.06 14.07 -5.89
CA VAL A 41 -5.75 15.45 -6.32
C VAL A 41 -5.03 16.20 -5.22
N VAL A 42 -5.51 16.15 -3.97
CA VAL A 42 -4.87 16.83 -2.83
C VAL A 42 -3.43 16.36 -2.66
N VAL A 43 -3.18 15.04 -2.65
CA VAL A 43 -1.81 14.53 -2.51
C VAL A 43 -0.94 14.92 -3.70
N ILE A 44 -1.45 14.83 -4.94
CA ILE A 44 -0.69 15.21 -6.13
C ILE A 44 -0.30 16.68 -6.06
N LEU A 45 -1.23 17.58 -5.70
CA LEU A 45 -0.99 19.01 -5.59
C LEU A 45 0.00 19.35 -4.46
N LEU A 46 -0.02 18.63 -3.35
CA LEU A 46 0.93 18.85 -2.24
C LEU A 46 2.34 18.32 -2.55
N ILE A 47 2.46 17.18 -3.23
CA ILE A 47 3.74 16.47 -3.41
C ILE A 47 4.46 16.89 -4.69
N ARG A 48 3.77 17.06 -5.82
CA ARG A 48 4.41 17.33 -7.12
C ARG A 48 5.26 18.60 -7.16
N PRO A 49 4.84 19.74 -6.57
CA PRO A 49 5.65 20.96 -6.63
C PRO A 49 7.01 20.82 -5.93
N VAL A 50 7.10 19.91 -4.95
CA VAL A 50 8.28 19.77 -4.08
C VAL A 50 9.23 18.68 -4.59
N ARG A 51 8.82 17.88 -5.59
CA ARG A 51 9.60 16.73 -6.09
C ARG A 51 9.50 16.52 -7.59
N ARG A 52 10.66 16.27 -8.21
CA ARG A 52 10.75 15.88 -9.61
C ARG A 52 10.26 14.44 -9.81
N ARG A 53 9.72 14.12 -11.00
CA ARG A 53 9.21 12.78 -11.34
C ARG A 53 10.24 11.66 -11.13
N GLN A 54 11.51 11.95 -11.41
CA GLN A 54 12.61 10.99 -11.28
C GLN A 54 12.87 10.63 -9.81
N GLU A 55 12.88 11.64 -8.93
CA GLU A 55 13.02 11.45 -7.48
C GLU A 55 11.86 10.65 -6.90
N LEU A 56 10.65 10.85 -7.41
CA LEU A 56 9.46 10.09 -7.02
C LEU A 56 9.49 8.63 -7.52
N GLY A 57 10.35 8.28 -8.48
CA GLY A 57 10.38 6.94 -9.07
C GLY A 57 9.27 6.68 -10.09
N LEU A 58 8.70 7.72 -10.69
CA LEU A 58 7.60 7.60 -11.68
C LEU A 58 8.04 7.05 -13.05
N GLN A 59 9.25 6.47 -13.13
CA GLN A 59 9.80 5.85 -14.33
C GLN A 59 9.43 4.36 -14.42
N ARG A 60 9.64 3.77 -15.61
CA ARG A 60 9.50 2.34 -15.87
C ARG A 60 8.11 1.78 -15.49
N ALA A 61 7.04 2.54 -15.76
CA ALA A 61 5.69 2.22 -15.33
C ALA A 61 5.25 0.80 -15.69
N GLY A 62 5.36 0.39 -16.96
CA GLY A 62 4.94 -0.95 -17.39
C GLY A 62 5.66 -2.08 -16.65
N ARG A 63 7.00 -2.02 -16.54
CA ARG A 63 7.79 -3.02 -15.82
C ARG A 63 7.50 -3.01 -14.32
N GLY A 64 7.33 -1.83 -13.72
CA GLY A 64 6.97 -1.69 -12.32
C GLY A 64 5.61 -2.30 -12.02
N LEU A 65 4.58 -1.92 -12.79
CA LEU A 65 3.22 -2.46 -12.66
C LEU A 65 3.21 -3.98 -12.79
N LEU A 66 3.87 -4.53 -13.81
CA LEU A 66 3.94 -5.97 -14.04
C LEU A 66 4.63 -6.69 -12.87
N SER A 67 5.74 -6.15 -12.37
CA SER A 67 6.44 -6.71 -11.21
C SER A 67 5.55 -6.71 -9.98
N GLY A 68 4.85 -5.60 -9.73
CA GLY A 68 3.88 -5.46 -8.64
C GLY A 68 2.79 -6.53 -8.65
N LEU A 69 2.15 -6.68 -9.82
CA LEU A 69 1.08 -7.64 -10.05
C LEU A 69 1.57 -9.08 -9.91
N LEU A 70 2.67 -9.44 -10.58
CA LEU A 70 3.15 -10.82 -10.62
C LEU A 70 3.71 -11.27 -9.27
N VAL A 71 4.52 -10.44 -8.59
CA VAL A 71 5.14 -10.82 -7.33
C VAL A 71 4.08 -10.94 -6.23
N THR A 72 3.22 -9.94 -6.10
CA THR A 72 2.21 -9.91 -5.02
C THR A 72 1.09 -10.90 -5.29
N GLY A 73 0.56 -10.91 -6.53
CA GLY A 73 -0.50 -11.83 -6.94
C GLY A 73 -0.01 -13.28 -6.93
N GLY A 74 1.19 -13.54 -7.44
CA GLY A 74 1.81 -14.86 -7.37
C GLY A 74 2.02 -15.34 -5.94
N SER A 75 2.50 -14.47 -5.05
CA SER A 75 2.66 -14.81 -3.63
C SER A 75 1.32 -15.12 -2.96
N ALA A 76 0.27 -14.34 -3.26
CA ALA A 76 -1.07 -14.60 -2.77
C ALA A 76 -1.61 -15.95 -3.27
N VAL A 77 -1.46 -16.26 -4.56
CA VAL A 77 -1.85 -17.55 -5.14
C VAL A 77 -1.15 -18.71 -4.44
N VAL A 78 0.16 -18.60 -4.19
CA VAL A 78 0.93 -19.64 -3.51
C VAL A 78 0.44 -19.87 -2.09
N VAL A 79 0.30 -18.81 -1.29
CA VAL A 79 -0.02 -18.93 0.13
C VAL A 79 -1.50 -19.28 0.36
N LEU A 80 -2.42 -18.62 -0.35
CA LEU A 80 -3.85 -18.93 -0.25
C LEU A 80 -4.16 -20.28 -0.90
N GLY A 81 -3.47 -20.65 -1.97
CA GLY A 81 -3.55 -21.99 -2.57
C GLY A 81 -3.11 -23.08 -1.60
N ALA A 82 -1.98 -22.88 -0.91
CA ALA A 82 -1.53 -23.79 0.15
C ALA A 82 -2.56 -23.89 1.29
N GLY A 83 -3.12 -22.77 1.74
CA GLY A 83 -4.21 -22.77 2.74
C GLY A 83 -5.48 -23.49 2.26
N THR A 84 -5.78 -23.43 0.96
CA THR A 84 -6.90 -24.16 0.36
C THR A 84 -6.64 -25.67 0.37
N VAL A 85 -5.45 -26.10 -0.07
CA VAL A 85 -5.05 -27.52 -0.07
C VAL A 85 -4.99 -28.08 1.35
N ALA A 86 -4.60 -27.26 2.33
CA ALA A 86 -4.59 -27.64 3.75
C ALA A 86 -5.99 -27.67 4.40
N GLY A 87 -7.04 -27.30 3.67
CA GLY A 87 -8.42 -27.24 4.19
C GLY A 87 -8.69 -26.07 5.13
N TRP A 88 -7.82 -25.06 5.16
CA TRP A 88 -8.00 -23.86 6.00
C TRP A 88 -8.92 -22.82 5.38
N ILE A 89 -9.02 -22.82 4.04
CA ILE A 89 -9.83 -21.91 3.25
C ILE A 89 -10.85 -22.71 2.45
N THR A 90 -12.13 -22.35 2.59
CA THR A 90 -13.21 -22.86 1.75
C THR A 90 -13.76 -21.73 0.89
N TRP A 91 -13.74 -21.92 -0.43
CA TRP A 91 -14.19 -20.93 -1.39
C TRP A 91 -15.69 -21.00 -1.62
N GLY A 92 -16.34 -19.84 -1.63
CA GLY A 92 -17.75 -19.69 -1.97
C GLY A 92 -18.02 -19.74 -3.48
N HIS A 93 -19.27 -19.44 -3.84
CA HIS A 93 -19.68 -19.38 -5.24
C HIS A 93 -18.93 -18.27 -6.00
N PHE A 94 -18.61 -18.53 -7.27
CA PHE A 94 -17.90 -17.60 -8.13
C PHE A 94 -18.83 -17.03 -9.21
N GLU A 95 -19.10 -15.73 -9.11
CA GLU A 95 -19.94 -14.98 -10.03
C GLU A 95 -19.10 -14.06 -10.91
N LEU A 96 -18.72 -14.55 -12.10
CA LEU A 96 -17.81 -13.85 -13.01
C LEU A 96 -18.19 -12.39 -13.27
N HIS A 97 -19.47 -12.10 -13.52
CA HIS A 97 -19.93 -10.75 -13.82
C HIS A 97 -19.72 -9.77 -12.65
N ARG A 98 -19.99 -10.21 -11.41
CA ARG A 98 -19.76 -9.43 -10.19
C ARG A 98 -18.27 -9.24 -9.93
N VAL A 99 -17.47 -10.29 -10.12
CA VAL A 99 -16.01 -10.21 -9.99
C VAL A 99 -15.43 -9.20 -10.98
N LEU A 100 -15.84 -9.23 -12.26
CA LEU A 100 -15.35 -8.27 -13.25
C LEU A 100 -15.75 -6.82 -12.91
N LEU A 101 -17.00 -6.60 -12.48
CA LEU A 101 -17.47 -5.28 -12.05
C LEU A 101 -16.73 -4.80 -10.81
N PHE A 102 -16.52 -5.69 -9.84
CA PHE A 102 -15.75 -5.43 -8.64
C PHE A 102 -14.30 -5.07 -8.99
N LEU A 103 -13.63 -5.85 -9.84
CA LEU A 103 -12.26 -5.59 -10.26
C LEU A 103 -12.15 -4.21 -10.92
N LEU A 104 -13.08 -3.85 -11.80
CA LEU A 104 -13.09 -2.53 -12.45
C LEU A 104 -13.26 -1.40 -11.42
N THR A 105 -14.30 -1.48 -10.60
CA THR A 105 -14.66 -0.42 -9.65
C THR A 105 -13.65 -0.29 -8.52
N ASN A 106 -13.22 -1.41 -7.94
CA ASN A 106 -12.17 -1.45 -6.92
C ASN A 106 -10.84 -0.94 -7.48
N THR A 107 -10.46 -1.31 -8.71
CA THR A 107 -9.22 -0.82 -9.33
C THR A 107 -9.21 0.70 -9.36
N VAL A 108 -10.27 1.32 -9.87
CA VAL A 108 -10.34 2.79 -9.99
C VAL A 108 -10.37 3.47 -8.61
N ILE A 109 -11.25 3.01 -7.72
CA ILE A 109 -11.44 3.63 -6.41
C ILE A 109 -10.19 3.43 -5.54
N ALA A 110 -9.69 2.20 -5.41
CA ALA A 110 -8.52 1.90 -4.61
C ALA A 110 -7.26 2.56 -5.16
N LEU A 111 -7.12 2.68 -6.48
CA LEU A 111 -6.00 3.40 -7.08
C LEU A 111 -6.01 4.87 -6.69
N LEU A 112 -7.16 5.54 -6.80
CA LEU A 112 -7.28 6.98 -6.57
C LEU A 112 -7.33 7.35 -5.08
N LEU A 113 -8.03 6.55 -4.27
CA LEU A 113 -8.23 6.83 -2.85
C LEU A 113 -7.02 6.41 -2.00
N GLU A 114 -6.34 5.32 -2.36
CA GLU A 114 -5.38 4.66 -1.47
C GLU A 114 -4.03 4.48 -2.16
N ALA A 115 -3.94 3.58 -3.15
CA ALA A 115 -2.65 3.11 -3.67
C ALA A 115 -1.81 4.23 -4.31
N LEU A 116 -2.37 5.05 -5.20
CA LEU A 116 -1.60 6.14 -5.82
C LEU A 116 -1.21 7.24 -4.81
N PRO A 117 -2.14 7.85 -4.05
CA PRO A 117 -1.78 8.93 -3.12
C PRO A 117 -0.85 8.44 -1.99
N GLU A 118 -1.08 7.26 -1.42
CA GLU A 118 -0.21 6.74 -0.36
C GLU A 118 1.19 6.44 -0.87
N GLU A 119 1.31 5.77 -2.02
CA GLU A 119 2.63 5.47 -2.56
C GLU A 119 3.35 6.73 -3.00
N LEU A 120 2.67 7.70 -3.62
CA LEU A 120 3.27 8.97 -4.03
C LEU A 120 3.83 9.76 -2.85
N SER A 121 3.07 9.85 -1.76
CA SER A 121 3.45 10.57 -0.55
C SER A 121 4.54 9.84 0.23
N LEU A 122 4.41 8.52 0.45
CA LEU A 122 5.30 7.76 1.32
C LEU A 122 6.49 7.16 0.56
N ARG A 123 6.27 6.36 -0.49
CA ARG A 123 7.37 5.68 -1.22
C ARG A 123 8.00 6.58 -2.28
N GLY A 124 7.25 7.56 -2.75
CA GLY A 124 7.72 8.61 -3.64
C GLY A 124 8.50 9.68 -2.88
N HIS A 125 7.84 10.41 -1.97
CA HIS A 125 8.45 11.57 -1.30
C HIS A 125 9.16 11.23 0.02
N THR A 126 8.49 10.61 0.99
CA THR A 126 9.05 10.33 2.34
C THR A 126 10.30 9.46 2.26
N TRP A 127 10.21 8.32 1.56
CA TRP A 127 11.31 7.40 1.34
C TRP A 127 12.49 8.08 0.64
N SER A 128 12.24 8.84 -0.42
CA SER A 128 13.30 9.55 -1.14
C SER A 128 13.95 10.67 -0.32
N ALA A 129 13.20 11.29 0.60
CA ALA A 129 13.76 12.23 1.58
C ALA A 129 14.69 11.52 2.56
N LEU A 130 14.26 10.39 3.13
CA LEU A 130 15.10 9.65 4.07
C LEU A 130 16.33 9.03 3.39
N ARG A 131 16.16 8.46 2.19
CA ARG A 131 17.24 7.82 1.42
C ARG A 131 18.34 8.77 0.96
N SER A 132 18.05 10.07 0.83
CA SER A 132 19.10 11.04 0.48
C SER A 132 20.10 11.27 1.61
N ARG A 133 19.80 10.84 2.84
CA ARG A 133 20.68 11.00 4.00
C ARG A 133 21.02 9.68 4.70
N TYR A 134 20.10 8.72 4.69
CA TYR A 134 20.20 7.47 5.44
C TYR A 134 20.29 6.24 4.53
N GLY A 135 20.81 5.14 5.08
CA GLY A 135 20.84 3.84 4.43
C GLY A 135 19.44 3.26 4.14
N GLY A 136 19.41 2.16 3.40
CA GLY A 136 18.16 1.50 2.99
C GLY A 136 17.29 1.09 4.18
N LEU A 137 17.88 0.44 5.19
CA LEU A 137 17.16 -0.05 6.37
C LEU A 137 16.56 1.08 7.21
N LEU A 138 17.35 2.10 7.56
CA LEU A 138 16.85 3.21 8.39
C LEU A 138 15.77 4.03 7.67
N SER A 139 15.91 4.19 6.36
CA SER A 139 14.84 4.81 5.56
C SER A 139 13.59 3.94 5.52
N ALA A 140 13.74 2.61 5.56
CA ALA A 140 12.60 1.68 5.51
C ALA A 140 11.81 1.75 6.80
N VAL A 141 12.51 1.63 7.93
CA VAL A 141 11.94 1.79 9.27
C VAL A 141 11.28 3.16 9.41
N GLY A 142 11.96 4.24 8.99
CA GLY A 142 11.43 5.60 9.10
C GLY A 142 10.18 5.84 8.24
N THR A 143 10.17 5.35 6.99
CA THR A 143 8.98 5.47 6.12
C THR A 143 7.82 4.61 6.65
N THR A 144 8.08 3.39 7.12
CA THR A 144 7.04 2.53 7.71
C THR A 144 6.49 3.13 9.00
N ALA A 145 7.34 3.68 9.88
CA ALA A 145 6.87 4.35 11.10
C ALA A 145 5.95 5.54 10.78
N LEU A 146 6.31 6.36 9.77
CA LEU A 146 5.47 7.47 9.31
C LEU A 146 4.17 7.00 8.64
N PHE A 147 4.19 5.86 7.95
CA PHE A 147 3.00 5.23 7.39
C PHE A 147 2.00 4.81 8.48
N LEU A 148 2.48 4.25 9.59
CA LEU A 148 1.62 3.86 10.73
C LEU A 148 0.90 5.04 11.39
N LEU A 149 1.39 6.28 11.19
CA LEU A 149 0.75 7.48 11.72
C LEU A 149 -0.36 8.04 10.81
N VAL A 150 -0.42 7.63 9.53
CA VAL A 150 -1.37 8.16 8.55
C VAL A 150 -2.83 8.00 8.99
N PRO A 151 -3.28 6.83 9.49
CA PRO A 151 -4.66 6.70 9.99
C PRO A 151 -4.95 7.66 11.15
N GLY A 152 -4.00 7.83 12.07
CA GLY A 152 -4.12 8.78 13.18
C GLY A 152 -4.26 10.23 12.73
N ILE A 153 -3.45 10.64 11.76
CA ILE A 153 -3.51 11.97 11.16
C ILE A 153 -4.87 12.16 10.45
N ALA A 154 -5.34 11.16 9.71
CA ALA A 154 -6.63 11.20 9.05
C ALA A 154 -7.80 11.31 10.03
N SER A 155 -7.78 10.58 11.14
CA SER A 155 -8.77 10.69 12.22
C SER A 155 -8.73 12.07 12.88
N ALA A 156 -7.55 12.64 13.12
CA ALA A 156 -7.43 13.99 13.65
C ALA A 156 -8.02 15.05 12.71
N VAL A 157 -7.80 14.90 11.41
CA VAL A 157 -8.36 15.78 10.37
C VAL A 157 -9.88 15.64 10.33
N GLN A 158 -10.41 14.42 10.38
CA GLN A 158 -11.85 14.19 10.45
C GLN A 158 -12.48 14.80 11.71
N LEU A 159 -11.82 14.69 12.87
CA LEU A 159 -12.30 15.32 14.10
C LEU A 159 -12.38 16.85 13.95
N VAL A 160 -11.36 17.48 13.36
CA VAL A 160 -11.34 18.94 13.12
C VAL A 160 -12.41 19.36 12.09
N LEU A 161 -12.61 18.59 11.03
CA LEU A 161 -13.65 18.91 10.04
C LEU A 161 -15.04 18.65 10.61
N GLY A 162 -15.22 17.57 11.37
CA GLY A 162 -16.46 17.22 12.05
C GLY A 162 -16.89 18.25 13.08
N THR A 163 -15.95 18.88 13.80
CA THR A 163 -16.26 20.03 14.66
C THR A 163 -16.67 21.26 13.86
N ILE A 164 -15.99 21.56 12.75
CA ILE A 164 -16.30 22.72 11.89
C ILE A 164 -17.68 22.57 11.22
N PHE A 165 -18.04 21.37 10.78
CA PHE A 165 -19.30 21.08 10.10
C PHE A 165 -20.42 20.61 11.04
N GLU A 166 -20.19 20.63 12.37
CA GLU A 166 -21.15 20.16 13.39
C GLU A 166 -21.62 18.70 13.18
N GLN A 167 -20.77 17.86 12.59
CA GLN A 167 -21.02 16.44 12.27
C GLN A 167 -20.29 15.49 13.23
N ASN A 168 -20.05 15.94 14.46
CA ASN A 168 -19.03 15.36 15.33
C ASN A 168 -19.45 13.99 15.90
N THR A 169 -19.00 12.91 15.26
CA THR A 169 -19.33 11.53 15.64
C THR A 169 -18.11 10.61 15.78
N GLN A 170 -16.90 11.10 15.52
CA GLN A 170 -15.69 10.28 15.49
C GLN A 170 -14.71 10.57 16.61
N GLU A 171 -14.07 9.51 17.11
CA GLU A 171 -12.99 9.58 18.09
C GLU A 171 -11.61 9.53 17.40
N LEU A 172 -10.61 10.15 18.04
CA LEU A 172 -9.23 10.06 17.57
C LEU A 172 -8.72 8.62 17.71
N SER A 173 -8.43 7.97 16.58
CA SER A 173 -7.92 6.61 16.56
C SER A 173 -6.80 6.41 15.53
N LEU A 174 -5.82 5.56 15.88
CA LEU A 174 -4.78 5.06 14.97
C LEU A 174 -5.25 3.87 14.14
N VAL A 175 -6.45 3.35 14.42
CA VAL A 175 -6.97 2.09 13.90
C VAL A 175 -8.43 2.29 13.52
N PRO A 176 -8.89 1.77 12.37
CA PRO A 176 -10.30 1.84 12.01
C PRO A 176 -11.21 1.23 13.11
N PRO A 177 -12.44 1.77 13.31
CA PRO A 177 -13.35 1.24 14.32
C PRO A 177 -13.65 -0.25 14.13
N GLY A 178 -13.46 -1.04 15.19
CA GLY A 178 -13.75 -2.47 15.22
C GLY A 178 -12.63 -3.39 14.71
N GLU A 179 -11.47 -2.85 14.34
CA GLU A 179 -10.26 -3.64 14.10
C GLU A 179 -9.45 -3.80 15.39
N ASP A 180 -8.82 -4.96 15.57
CA ASP A 180 -7.86 -5.16 16.66
C ASP A 180 -6.60 -4.31 16.41
N PRO A 181 -6.21 -3.42 17.33
CA PRO A 181 -5.07 -2.53 17.12
C PRO A 181 -3.76 -3.24 16.84
N VAL A 182 -3.50 -4.35 17.53
CA VAL A 182 -2.24 -5.08 17.42
C VAL A 182 -2.17 -5.77 16.05
N ALA A 183 -3.20 -6.50 15.66
CA ALA A 183 -3.28 -7.16 14.36
C ALA A 183 -3.21 -6.16 13.20
N TYR A 184 -3.91 -5.01 13.32
CA TYR A 184 -3.90 -3.97 12.30
C TYR A 184 -2.52 -3.33 12.12
N LEU A 185 -1.88 -2.90 13.21
CA LEU A 185 -0.54 -2.31 13.16
C LEU A 185 0.52 -3.32 12.72
N PHE A 186 0.39 -4.59 13.10
CA PHE A 186 1.25 -5.67 12.65
C PHE A 186 1.15 -5.86 11.12
N LEU A 187 -0.07 -5.95 10.59
CA LEU A 187 -0.30 -6.08 9.15
C LEU A 187 0.23 -4.86 8.40
N LEU A 188 -0.07 -3.64 8.85
CA LEU A 188 0.45 -2.41 8.25
C LEU A 188 1.97 -2.34 8.27
N THR A 189 2.62 -2.88 9.30
CA THR A 189 4.08 -2.91 9.38
C THR A 189 4.66 -3.80 8.29
N ILE A 190 4.13 -5.03 8.13
CA ILE A 190 4.57 -5.98 7.10
C ILE A 190 4.28 -5.42 5.70
N PHE A 191 3.08 -4.90 5.49
CA PHE A 191 2.69 -4.23 4.26
C PHE A 191 3.61 -3.05 3.95
N GLY A 192 3.90 -2.26 4.99
CA GLY A 192 4.87 -1.18 5.07
C GLY A 192 6.19 -1.51 4.40
N PHE A 193 6.84 -2.55 4.93
CA PHE A 193 8.12 -3.07 4.43
C PHE A 193 8.02 -3.70 3.05
N THR A 194 6.93 -4.43 2.75
CA THR A 194 6.75 -5.08 1.44
C THR A 194 6.72 -4.06 0.30
N LEU A 195 6.01 -2.95 0.48
CA LEU A 195 5.96 -1.86 -0.50
C LEU A 195 7.32 -1.17 -0.69
N ILE A 196 8.11 -1.07 0.37
CA ILE A 196 9.48 -0.56 0.31
C ILE A 196 10.40 -1.54 -0.41
N ALA A 197 10.25 -2.84 -0.18
CA ALA A 197 10.97 -3.88 -0.92
C ALA A 197 10.67 -3.79 -2.42
N ALA A 198 9.39 -3.62 -2.81
CA ALA A 198 8.99 -3.41 -4.20
C ALA A 198 9.66 -2.16 -4.81
N ARG A 199 9.64 -1.04 -4.07
CA ARG A 199 10.27 0.23 -4.50
C ARG A 199 11.78 0.10 -4.68
N ALA A 200 12.43 -0.56 -3.74
CA ALA A 200 13.89 -0.72 -3.70
C ALA A 200 14.40 -1.71 -4.75
N ALA A 201 13.71 -2.82 -4.96
CA ALA A 201 14.07 -3.85 -5.94
C ALA A 201 13.93 -3.35 -7.38
N THR A 202 12.86 -2.61 -7.68
CA THR A 202 12.54 -2.22 -9.06
C THR A 202 13.03 -0.82 -9.43
N GLY A 203 13.28 0.04 -8.45
CA GLY A 203 13.52 1.46 -8.68
C GLY A 203 12.30 2.19 -9.25
N SER A 204 11.11 1.57 -9.25
CA SER A 204 9.85 2.16 -9.76
C SER A 204 8.83 2.32 -8.64
N LEU A 205 8.17 3.48 -8.59
CA LEU A 205 7.02 3.71 -7.72
C LEU A 205 5.82 2.85 -8.14
N TRP A 206 5.69 2.60 -9.45
CA TRP A 206 4.60 1.82 -10.00
C TRP A 206 4.59 0.37 -9.52
N ALA A 207 5.74 -0.17 -9.12
CA ALA A 207 5.81 -1.48 -8.47
C ALA A 207 5.15 -1.48 -7.09
N SER A 208 5.37 -0.43 -6.29
CA SER A 208 4.68 -0.26 -5.01
C SER A 208 3.18 -0.02 -5.22
N VAL A 209 2.79 0.82 -6.19
CA VAL A 209 1.38 1.07 -6.51
C VAL A 209 0.66 -0.23 -6.91
N ALA A 210 1.26 -1.03 -7.80
CA ALA A 210 0.66 -2.31 -8.21
C ALA A 210 0.68 -3.35 -7.08
N THR A 211 1.72 -3.39 -6.25
CA THR A 211 1.76 -4.25 -5.05
C THR A 211 0.63 -3.90 -4.09
N HIS A 212 0.47 -2.61 -3.81
CA HIS A 212 -0.59 -2.06 -2.96
C HIS A 212 -1.96 -2.43 -3.52
N LEU A 213 -2.20 -2.15 -4.80
CA LEU A 213 -3.48 -2.41 -5.45
C LEU A 213 -3.82 -3.91 -5.51
N THR A 214 -2.82 -4.75 -5.74
CA THR A 214 -2.99 -6.21 -5.73
C THR A 214 -3.34 -6.71 -4.34
N PHE A 215 -2.65 -6.24 -3.31
CA PHE A 215 -2.98 -6.54 -1.92
C PHE A 215 -4.43 -6.14 -1.58
N LEU A 216 -4.84 -4.92 -1.89
CA LEU A 216 -6.21 -4.48 -1.65
C LEU A 216 -7.22 -5.34 -2.42
N THR A 217 -6.94 -5.63 -3.68
CA THR A 217 -7.82 -6.44 -4.53
C THR A 217 -7.99 -7.86 -3.99
N VAL A 218 -6.88 -8.54 -3.68
CA VAL A 218 -6.90 -9.90 -3.11
C VAL A 218 -7.70 -9.92 -1.82
N ASN A 219 -7.41 -9.04 -0.86
CA ASN A 219 -8.10 -9.08 0.43
C ASN A 219 -9.57 -8.72 0.33
N ARG A 220 -9.93 -7.74 -0.53
CA ARG A 220 -11.32 -7.32 -0.71
C ARG A 220 -12.16 -8.32 -1.49
N LEU A 221 -11.52 -9.12 -2.36
CA LEU A 221 -12.17 -10.17 -3.13
C LEU A 221 -12.29 -11.48 -2.35
N THR A 222 -11.36 -11.77 -1.44
CA THR A 222 -11.26 -13.11 -0.82
C THR A 222 -11.66 -13.13 0.65
N VAL A 223 -11.40 -12.06 1.41
CA VAL A 223 -11.71 -12.01 2.84
C VAL A 223 -13.05 -11.31 3.02
N ASP A 224 -14.09 -12.11 3.26
CA ASP A 224 -15.41 -11.60 3.63
C ASP A 224 -15.35 -11.08 5.07
N ARG A 225 -15.01 -9.80 5.23
CA ARG A 225 -15.24 -9.07 6.47
C ARG A 225 -16.47 -8.20 6.25
N PRO A 226 -17.42 -8.15 7.22
CA PRO A 226 -18.46 -7.13 7.20
C PRO A 226 -17.79 -5.78 7.05
N SER A 227 -18.01 -5.13 5.92
CA SER A 227 -17.41 -3.85 5.62
C SER A 227 -17.88 -2.84 6.67
N ARG A 228 -16.96 -2.29 7.44
CA ARG A 228 -17.19 -1.02 8.13
C ARG A 228 -16.56 0.05 7.25
N TYR A 229 -17.39 1.00 6.81
CA TYR A 229 -17.26 1.90 5.64
C TYR A 229 -17.92 1.36 4.35
N TRP A 230 -19.19 1.79 4.13
CA TRP A 230 -20.04 1.93 2.91
C TRP A 230 -19.85 1.02 1.66
N LEU A 231 -19.06 -0.02 1.74
CA LEU A 231 -18.79 -0.99 0.70
C LEU A 231 -19.50 -2.28 1.06
N VAL A 232 -20.80 -2.42 0.81
CA VAL A 232 -21.38 -3.78 0.70
C VAL A 232 -20.53 -4.52 -0.33
N ARG A 233 -19.68 -5.45 0.13
CA ARG A 233 -18.67 -6.14 -0.68
C ARG A 233 -19.29 -7.41 -1.24
N ASP A 234 -20.29 -7.25 -2.10
CA ASP A 234 -20.68 -8.34 -2.97
C ASP A 234 -19.71 -8.38 -4.15
N ALA A 235 -18.50 -8.89 -3.89
CA ALA A 235 -17.45 -9.00 -4.89
C ALA A 235 -17.71 -10.15 -5.88
N GLY A 236 -18.77 -10.93 -5.69
CA GLY A 236 -19.07 -12.12 -6.48
C GLY A 236 -18.20 -13.33 -6.18
N TRP A 237 -17.30 -13.24 -5.22
CA TRP A 237 -16.46 -14.33 -4.76
C TRP A 237 -16.05 -14.04 -3.32
N SER A 238 -15.90 -15.08 -2.51
CA SER A 238 -15.44 -14.96 -1.14
C SER A 238 -14.83 -16.27 -0.67
N ALA A 239 -14.02 -16.18 0.37
CA ALA A 239 -13.48 -17.32 1.07
C ALA A 239 -13.91 -17.27 2.53
N THR A 240 -14.32 -18.41 3.05
CA THR A 240 -14.51 -18.65 4.48
C THR A 240 -13.27 -19.32 5.03
N VAL A 241 -12.88 -18.91 6.24
CA VAL A 241 -11.69 -19.46 6.92
C VAL A 241 -12.14 -20.32 8.10
N ILE A 242 -11.41 -21.40 8.37
CA ILE A 242 -11.78 -22.34 9.45
C ILE A 242 -11.67 -21.73 10.85
N ASN A 243 -10.77 -20.76 11.05
CA ASN A 243 -10.62 -19.99 12.28
C ASN A 243 -9.94 -18.63 11.97
N GLN A 244 -9.80 -17.78 13.00
CA GLN A 244 -9.21 -16.44 12.86
C GLN A 244 -7.70 -16.47 12.59
N ASP A 245 -6.98 -17.52 13.01
CA ASP A 245 -5.53 -17.62 12.83
C ASP A 245 -5.16 -17.76 11.34
N VAL A 246 -6.06 -18.30 10.51
CA VAL A 246 -5.90 -18.36 9.06
C VAL A 246 -5.78 -16.97 8.43
N LEU A 247 -6.24 -15.91 9.10
CA LEU A 247 -6.04 -14.54 8.62
C LEU A 247 -4.56 -14.13 8.60
N LEU A 248 -3.68 -14.87 9.29
CA LEU A 248 -2.22 -14.73 9.18
C LEU A 248 -1.67 -15.12 7.80
N LEU A 249 -2.45 -15.78 6.95
CA LEU A 249 -2.08 -16.01 5.55
C LEU A 249 -1.94 -14.67 4.79
N VAL A 250 -2.65 -13.62 5.21
CA VAL A 250 -2.56 -12.28 4.61
C VAL A 250 -1.16 -11.67 4.80
N PRO A 251 -0.66 -11.47 6.03
CA PRO A 251 0.72 -11.04 6.22
C PRO A 251 1.74 -12.06 5.70
N ALA A 252 1.45 -13.37 5.69
CA ALA A 252 2.36 -14.38 5.19
C ALA A 252 2.66 -14.22 3.68
N TYR A 253 1.65 -13.96 2.84
CA TYR A 253 1.92 -13.74 1.40
C TYR A 253 2.65 -12.42 1.14
N LEU A 254 2.47 -11.41 2.00
CA LEU A 254 3.25 -10.17 1.92
C LEU A 254 4.71 -10.41 2.28
N VAL A 255 4.99 -11.21 3.32
CA VAL A 255 6.35 -11.65 3.64
C VAL A 255 6.99 -12.39 2.47
N LEU A 256 6.26 -13.32 1.84
CA LEU A 256 6.73 -14.02 0.64
C LEU A 256 7.03 -13.03 -0.50
N ALA A 257 6.13 -12.08 -0.77
CA ALA A 257 6.36 -11.04 -1.78
C ALA A 257 7.61 -10.20 -1.48
N ALA A 258 7.81 -9.81 -0.22
CA ALA A 258 8.99 -9.07 0.22
C ALA A 258 10.28 -9.87 0.01
N VAL A 259 10.27 -11.17 0.29
CA VAL A 259 11.40 -12.09 0.02
C VAL A 259 11.68 -12.17 -1.47
N VAL A 260 10.65 -12.32 -2.32
CA VAL A 260 10.82 -12.37 -3.78
C VAL A 260 11.43 -11.07 -4.30
N TYR A 261 10.97 -9.90 -3.82
CA TYR A 261 11.60 -8.62 -4.17
C TYR A 261 13.05 -8.51 -3.70
N TYR A 262 13.34 -9.00 -2.49
CA TYR A 262 14.70 -9.04 -1.98
C TYR A 262 15.61 -9.89 -2.88
N VAL A 263 15.19 -11.10 -3.26
CA VAL A 263 15.91 -11.98 -4.19
C VAL A 263 16.11 -11.31 -5.55
N GLN A 264 15.05 -10.70 -6.12
CA GLN A 264 15.13 -9.94 -7.36
C GLN A 264 16.18 -8.82 -7.28
N SER A 265 16.26 -8.13 -6.13
CA SER A 265 17.24 -7.07 -5.90
C SER A 265 18.68 -7.59 -5.83
N LEU A 266 18.89 -8.81 -5.33
CA LEU A 266 20.20 -9.45 -5.29
C LEU A 266 20.66 -9.86 -6.70
N MET A 267 19.75 -10.48 -7.47
CA MET A 267 20.04 -10.91 -8.85
C MET A 267 20.33 -9.74 -9.80
N SER A 268 19.74 -8.57 -9.53
CA SER A 268 19.92 -7.37 -10.35
C SER A 268 21.20 -6.59 -10.04
N ARG A 269 21.97 -6.98 -9.02
CA ARG A 269 23.28 -6.36 -8.75
C ARG A 269 24.26 -6.87 -9.82
N PRO A 270 24.96 -5.98 -10.55
CA PRO A 270 25.99 -6.42 -11.46
C PRO A 270 27.01 -7.25 -10.67
N ALA A 271 27.27 -8.48 -11.12
CA ALA A 271 28.31 -9.32 -10.55
C ALA A 271 29.60 -8.48 -10.52
N LEU A 272 30.10 -8.21 -9.31
CA LEU A 272 31.38 -7.57 -9.10
C LEU A 272 32.43 -8.36 -9.87
N SER A 273 32.92 -7.76 -10.97
CA SER A 273 34.27 -7.86 -11.50
C SER A 273 35.10 -9.05 -10.99
N LEU A 274 34.86 -10.24 -11.54
CA LEU A 274 35.84 -11.33 -11.52
C LEU A 274 36.90 -11.17 -12.64
N ALA A 275 36.87 -10.05 -13.36
CA ALA A 275 37.76 -9.77 -14.50
C ALA A 275 38.90 -8.78 -14.21
N SER A 276 38.99 -8.21 -12.99
CA SER A 276 40.03 -7.22 -12.65
C SER A 276 41.24 -7.79 -11.88
N SER A 277 41.49 -9.11 -11.94
CA SER A 277 42.64 -9.74 -11.27
C SER A 277 43.53 -10.58 -12.17
N LEU A 278 43.58 -10.31 -13.48
CA LEU A 278 44.71 -10.76 -14.30
C LEU A 278 45.78 -9.66 -14.29
N PRO A 279 46.97 -9.92 -13.70
CA PRO A 279 48.07 -8.96 -13.77
C PRO A 279 48.45 -8.77 -15.24
N GLN A 280 48.47 -7.52 -15.70
CA GLN A 280 49.15 -7.16 -16.94
C GLN A 280 50.60 -7.61 -16.79
N ARG A 281 50.98 -8.63 -17.58
CA ARG A 281 52.39 -8.95 -17.82
C ARG A 281 52.94 -7.86 -18.73
N ASP A 282 53.76 -6.99 -18.16
CA ASP A 282 54.60 -6.09 -18.94
C ASP A 282 55.48 -6.92 -19.89
N LYS A 283 55.42 -6.56 -21.18
CA LYS A 283 56.37 -6.95 -22.22
C LYS A 283 56.85 -5.68 -22.91
#